data_AF-A0AAW7JLN5-F1
#
_entry.id   AF-A0AAW7JLN5-F1
#
_cell.length_a   1.000
_cell.length_b   1.000
_cell.length_c   1.000
_cell.angle_alpha   90.00
_cell.angle_beta   90.00
_cell.angle_gamma   90.00
#
_symmetry.space_group_name_H-M   'P 1'
#
loop_
_entity.id
_entity.type
_entity.pdbx_description
1 polymer ?
#
loop_
_entity_poly.entity_id
_entity_poly.type
_entity_poly.pdbx_seq_one_letter_code
_entity_poly.pdbx_strand_id
1 'polypeptide(L)'
;MAMIETINKALEVMSNHDWYWMMSDFTHPAIDNARGSMRYFVELVATITDANIRKAMRDLWVATYENVHANLFVKNEEANKQYEIRKAKLMAIILPSASGQKMAA
;
A
#
# COMPACT_ATOMS: atom_id res chain seq x y z
N MET A 1 -1.72 -13.93 -14.26
CA MET A 1 -1.34 -13.82 -12.85
C MET A 1 -2.59 -14.06 -12.04
N ALA A 2 -2.57 -14.96 -11.06
CA ALA A 2 -3.71 -15.16 -10.18
C ALA A 2 -3.97 -13.87 -9.38
N MET A 3 -5.23 -13.56 -9.04
CA MET A 3 -5.57 -12.34 -8.31
C MET A 3 -4.74 -12.18 -7.02
N ILE A 4 -4.52 -13.27 -6.30
CA ILE A 4 -3.71 -13.29 -5.07
C ILE A 4 -2.23 -13.00 -5.33
N GLU A 5 -1.68 -13.45 -6.46
CA GLU A 5 -0.29 -13.14 -6.86
C GLU A 5 -0.14 -11.65 -7.15
N THR A 6 -1.10 -11.04 -7.86
CA THR A 6 -1.12 -9.59 -8.11
C THR A 6 -1.19 -8.80 -6.81
N ILE A 7 -2.07 -9.20 -5.89
CA ILE A 7 -2.21 -8.56 -4.56
C ILE A 7 -0.89 -8.64 -3.79
N ASN A 8 -0.30 -9.84 -3.69
CA ASN A 8 0.97 -10.05 -3.00
C ASN A 8 2.10 -9.23 -3.63
N LYS A 9 2.16 -9.17 -4.97
CA LYS A 9 3.17 -8.37 -5.67
C LYS A 9 3.00 -6.88 -5.39
N ALA A 10 1.78 -6.38 -5.39
CA ALA A 10 1.52 -4.98 -5.07
C ALA A 10 1.87 -4.64 -3.60
N LEU A 11 1.60 -5.54 -2.65
CA LEU A 11 2.04 -5.38 -1.26
C LEU A 11 3.57 -5.41 -1.11
N GLU A 12 4.26 -6.27 -1.87
CA GLU A 12 5.72 -6.30 -1.93
C GLU A 12 6.30 -4.98 -2.45
N VAL A 13 5.72 -4.42 -3.52
CA VAL A 13 6.13 -3.11 -4.06
C VAL A 13 5.99 -2.01 -3.00
N MET A 14 4.89 -1.99 -2.24
CA MET A 14 4.72 -1.03 -1.14
C MET A 14 5.77 -1.19 -0.05
N SER A 15 6.11 -2.43 0.32
CA SER A 15 7.11 -2.71 1.35
C SER A 15 8.51 -2.26 0.94
N ASN A 16 8.80 -2.27 -0.37
CA ASN A 16 10.09 -1.91 -0.93
C ASN A 16 10.14 -0.47 -1.47
N HIS A 17 9.03 0.27 -1.41
CA HIS A 17 8.99 1.65 -1.88
C HIS A 17 9.84 2.54 -0.97
N ASP A 18 10.69 3.37 -1.58
CA ASP A 18 11.40 4.41 -0.84
C ASP A 18 10.42 5.53 -0.49
N TRP A 19 9.87 5.52 0.72
CA TRP A 19 8.95 6.53 1.21
C TRP A 19 9.62 7.87 1.55
N TYR A 20 10.96 7.92 1.58
CA TYR A 20 11.74 9.11 1.92
C TYR A 20 12.43 9.70 0.68
N TRP A 21 12.03 9.29 -0.53
CA TRP A 21 12.63 9.75 -1.79
C TRP A 21 12.70 11.29 -1.89
N MET A 22 11.74 12.02 -1.31
CA MET A 22 11.75 13.48 -1.30
C MET A 22 12.85 14.11 -0.42
N MET A 23 13.46 13.32 0.46
CA MET A 23 14.61 13.73 1.29
C MET A 23 15.95 13.55 0.57
N SER A 24 15.97 12.89 -0.58
CA SER A 24 17.20 12.59 -1.34
C SER A 24 17.62 13.72 -2.28
N ASP A 25 17.76 14.95 -1.78
CA ASP A 25 18.13 16.16 -2.54
C ASP A 25 17.36 16.37 -3.87
N PHE A 26 16.21 15.69 -4.05
CA PHE A 26 15.46 15.59 -5.30
C PHE A 26 16.31 15.17 -6.53
N THR A 27 17.36 14.38 -6.33
CA THR A 27 18.31 14.02 -7.40
C THR A 27 18.00 12.68 -8.06
N HIS A 28 18.47 12.54 -9.30
CA HIS A 28 18.53 11.25 -9.99
C HIS A 28 19.55 10.33 -9.27
N PRO A 29 19.26 9.04 -9.04
CA PRO A 29 18.12 8.27 -9.56
C PRO A 29 16.92 8.13 -8.60
N ALA A 30 16.96 8.71 -7.40
CA ALA A 30 15.99 8.42 -6.35
C ALA A 30 14.55 8.82 -6.72
N ILE A 31 14.36 10.01 -7.30
CA ILE A 31 13.04 10.46 -7.76
C ILE A 31 12.45 9.56 -8.86
N ASP A 32 13.29 9.08 -9.78
CA ASP A 32 12.86 8.23 -10.90
C ASP A 32 12.49 6.83 -10.40
N ASN A 33 13.27 6.30 -9.45
CA ASN A 33 12.98 5.02 -8.81
C ASN A 33 11.67 5.07 -8.02
N ALA A 34 11.44 6.13 -7.24
CA ALA A 34 10.21 6.31 -6.48
C ALA A 34 8.98 6.45 -7.41
N ARG A 35 9.08 7.30 -8.45
CA ARG A 35 8.02 7.44 -9.46
C ARG A 35 7.75 6.14 -10.21
N GLY A 36 8.79 5.40 -10.57
CA GLY A 36 8.70 4.10 -11.23
C GLY A 36 8.00 3.07 -10.34
N SER A 37 8.41 2.97 -9.08
CA SER A 37 7.79 2.09 -8.08
C SER A 37 6.31 2.41 -7.86
N MET A 38 5.96 3.69 -7.69
CA MET A 38 4.56 4.13 -7.55
C MET A 38 3.73 3.81 -8.79
N ARG A 39 4.27 4.07 -10.00
CA ARG A 39 3.58 3.73 -11.25
C ARG A 39 3.31 2.23 -11.35
N TYR A 40 4.33 1.41 -11.10
CA TYR A 40 4.20 -0.04 -11.15
C TYR A 40 3.16 -0.56 -10.15
N PHE A 41 3.12 0.00 -8.94
CA PHE A 41 2.05 -0.30 -7.97
C PHE A 41 0.66 0.02 -8.51
N VAL A 42 0.45 1.22 -9.06
CA VAL A 42 -0.85 1.65 -9.60
C VAL A 42 -1.30 0.75 -10.75
N GLU A 43 -0.38 0.39 -11.64
CA GLU A 43 -0.63 -0.53 -12.76
C GLU A 43 -1.03 -1.93 -12.26
N LEU A 44 -0.30 -2.49 -11.29
CA LEU A 44 -0.67 -3.77 -10.66
C LEU A 44 -2.08 -3.71 -10.05
N VAL A 45 -2.36 -2.68 -9.24
CA VAL A 45 -3.67 -2.52 -8.58
C VAL A 45 -4.79 -2.33 -9.61
N ALA A 46 -4.55 -1.69 -10.75
CA ALA A 46 -5.55 -1.53 -11.79
C ALA A 46 -6.01 -2.87 -12.41
N THR A 47 -5.19 -3.91 -12.34
CA THR A 47 -5.54 -5.25 -12.87
C THR A 47 -6.43 -6.07 -11.93
N ILE A 48 -6.58 -5.67 -10.66
CA ILE A 48 -7.45 -6.36 -9.69
C ILE A 48 -8.91 -6.09 -10.07
N THR A 49 -9.74 -7.12 -10.23
CA THR A 49 -11.13 -6.99 -10.68
C THR A 49 -12.08 -6.49 -9.58
N ASP A 50 -11.82 -6.85 -8.33
CA ASP A 50 -12.61 -6.39 -7.17
C ASP A 50 -12.35 -4.90 -6.85
N ALA A 51 -13.40 -4.08 -6.95
CA ALA A 51 -13.31 -2.64 -6.72
C ALA A 51 -13.00 -2.26 -5.27
N ASN A 52 -13.46 -3.06 -4.30
CA ASN A 52 -13.20 -2.84 -2.89
C ASN A 52 -11.74 -3.13 -2.57
N ILE A 53 -11.20 -4.23 -3.09
CA ILE A 53 -9.77 -4.55 -2.95
C ILE A 53 -8.92 -3.46 -3.62
N ARG A 54 -9.26 -3.04 -4.85
CA ARG A 54 -8.55 -1.93 -5.52
C ARG A 54 -8.52 -0.66 -4.69
N LYS A 55 -9.68 -0.28 -4.14
CA LYS A 55 -9.78 0.92 -3.30
C LYS A 55 -8.96 0.75 -2.02
N ALA A 56 -9.07 -0.39 -1.35
CA ALA A 56 -8.35 -0.66 -0.11
C ALA A 56 -6.82 -0.63 -0.29
N MET A 57 -6.31 -1.14 -1.42
CA MET A 57 -4.88 -1.05 -1.77
C MET A 57 -4.42 0.41 -1.94
N ARG A 58 -5.20 1.24 -2.65
CA ARG A 58 -4.90 2.67 -2.83
C ARG A 58 -4.97 3.43 -1.51
N ASP A 59 -5.98 3.15 -0.69
CA ASP A 59 -6.14 3.74 0.63
C ASP A 59 -4.98 3.33 1.56
N LEU A 60 -4.46 2.11 1.43
CA LEU A 60 -3.31 1.63 2.20
C LEU A 60 -2.04 2.39 1.80
N TRP A 61 -1.82 2.61 0.49
CA TRP A 61 -0.70 3.42 0.00
C TRP A 61 -0.71 4.81 0.62
N VAL A 62 -1.85 5.48 0.58
CA VAL A 62 -2.03 6.83 1.15
C VAL A 62 -1.81 6.81 2.67
N ALA A 63 -2.38 5.84 3.38
CA ALA A 63 -2.19 5.73 4.83
C ALA A 63 -0.72 5.50 5.22
N THR A 64 0.01 4.69 4.45
CA THR A 64 1.45 4.48 4.68
C THR A 64 2.25 5.76 4.40
N TYR A 65 1.96 6.46 3.29
CA TYR A 65 2.56 7.76 2.99
C TYR A 65 2.33 8.76 4.12
N GLU A 66 1.07 8.96 4.53
CA GLU A 66 0.69 9.87 5.61
C GLU A 66 1.42 9.54 6.91
N ASN A 67 1.48 8.26 7.30
CA ASN A 67 2.16 7.86 8.53
C ASN A 67 3.67 8.10 8.48
N VAL A 68 4.33 7.74 7.36
CA VAL A 68 5.76 8.00 7.19
C VAL A 68 6.06 9.49 7.35
N HIS A 69 5.27 10.35 6.70
CA HIS A 69 5.51 11.79 6.70
C HIS A 69 5.15 12.44 8.05
N ALA A 70 4.15 11.91 8.76
CA ALA A 70 3.85 12.32 10.13
C ALA A 70 4.98 12.01 11.13
N ASN A 71 5.85 11.05 10.80
CA ASN A 71 7.00 10.63 11.62
C ASN A 71 8.35 11.13 11.06
N LEU A 72 8.35 12.02 10.06
CA LEU A 72 9.56 12.38 9.31
C LEU A 72 10.65 13.05 10.18
N PHE A 73 10.25 13.95 11.07
CA PHE A 73 11.18 14.71 11.91
C PHE A 73 11.14 14.32 13.38
N VAL A 74 9.94 13.98 13.87
CA VAL A 74 9.69 13.59 15.26
C VAL A 74 8.71 12.44 15.24
N LYS A 75 8.99 11.41 16.06
CA LYS A 75 8.10 10.26 16.23
C LYS A 75 6.72 10.74 16.71
N ASN A 76 5.67 10.34 16.00
CA ASN A 76 4.29 10.65 16.31
C ASN A 76 3.53 9.38 16.71
N GLU A 77 3.42 9.13 18.01
CA GLU A 77 2.81 7.89 18.53
C GLU A 77 1.32 7.77 18.21
N GLU A 78 0.60 8.89 18.17
CA GLU A 78 -0.82 8.90 17.83
C GLU A 78 -1.04 8.55 16.35
N ALA A 79 -0.24 9.13 15.45
CA ALA A 79 -0.28 8.77 14.03
C ALA A 79 0.01 7.27 13.83
N ASN A 80 1.00 6.72 14.54
CA ASN A 80 1.33 5.30 14.46
C ASN A 80 0.17 4.40 14.91
N LYS A 81 -0.51 4.75 16.01
CA LYS A 81 -1.70 4.00 16.49
C LYS A 81 -2.83 4.04 15.47
N GLN A 82 -3.14 5.22 14.93
CA GLN A 82 -4.18 5.38 13.92
C GLN A 82 -3.85 4.63 12.63
N TYR A 83 -2.58 4.66 12.22
CA TYR A 83 -2.08 3.92 11.07
C TYR A 83 -2.26 2.41 11.24
N GLU A 84 -1.84 1.82 12.37
CA GLU A 84 -1.99 0.37 12.57
C GLU A 84 -3.46 -0.08 12.60
N ILE A 85 -4.36 0.73 13.20
CA ILE A 85 -5.80 0.47 13.15
C ILE A 85 -6.33 0.51 11.71
N ARG A 86 -5.95 1.54 10.94
CA ARG A 86 -6.38 1.71 9.55
C ARG A 86 -5.81 0.60 8.65
N LYS A 87 -4.53 0.27 8.82
CA LYS A 87 -3.85 -0.82 8.13
C LYS A 87 -4.54 -2.16 8.38
N ALA A 88 -4.86 -2.50 9.63
CA ALA A 88 -5.55 -3.74 9.95
C ALA A 88 -6.92 -3.85 9.24
N LYS A 89 -7.71 -2.76 9.25
CA LYS A 89 -9.00 -2.71 8.55
C LYS A 89 -8.85 -2.89 7.04
N LEU A 90 -7.87 -2.23 6.43
CA LEU A 90 -7.61 -2.34 4.98
C LEU A 90 -7.10 -3.73 4.60
N MET A 91 -6.19 -4.31 5.39
CA MET A 91 -5.66 -5.66 5.16
C MET A 91 -6.76 -6.73 5.23
N ALA A 92 -7.76 -6.57 6.10
CA ALA A 92 -8.91 -7.47 6.16
C ALA A 92 -9.77 -7.43 4.87
N ILE A 93 -9.79 -6.30 4.16
CA ILE A 93 -10.47 -6.18 2.85
C ILE A 93 -9.58 -6.77 1.74
N ILE A 94 -8.27 -6.53 1.79
CA ILE A 94 -7.31 -6.93 0.76
C ILE A 94 -7.08 -8.44 0.72
N LEU A 95 -7.01 -9.08 1.88
CA LEU A 95 -6.79 -10.52 2.04
C LEU A 95 -8.04 -11.15 2.67
N PRO A 96 -9.16 -11.24 1.93
CA PRO A 96 -10.35 -11.87 2.46
C PRO A 96 -10.01 -13.33 2.79
N SER A 97 -10.24 -13.72 4.05
CA SER A 97 -10.04 -15.10 4.49
C SER A 97 -10.86 -16.05 3.63
N ALA A 98 -10.32 -17.24 3.36
CA ALA A 98 -10.96 -18.29 2.55
C ALA A 98 -12.36 -18.72 3.06
N SER A 99 -12.79 -18.25 4.23
CA SER A 99 -14.13 -18.47 4.79
C SER A 99 -15.26 -17.70 4.06
N GLY A 100 -14.94 -16.73 3.18
CA GLY A 100 -15.95 -16.03 2.38
C GLY A 100 -16.54 -16.81 1.20
N GLN A 101 -15.92 -17.93 0.79
CA GLN A 101 -16.38 -18.74 -0.35
C GLN A 101 -17.41 -19.83 0.01
N LYS A 102 -17.72 -20.06 1.30
CA LYS A 102 -18.63 -21.14 1.72
C LYS A 102 -20.06 -20.71 2.06
N MET A 103 -20.45 -19.45 1.81
CA MET A 103 -21.81 -18.96 2.13
C MET A 103 -22.70 -18.74 0.90
N ALA A 104 -22.30 -19.23 -0.28
CA ALA A 104 -23.13 -19.23 -1.48
C ALA A 104 -23.12 -20.63 -2.12
N ALA A 105 -23.82 -21.56 -1.50
CA ALA A 105 -24.26 -22.83 -2.10
C ALA A 105 -25.58 -23.24 -1.47
#